data_AF-A0A485LCH4-F1
#
_entry.id   AF-A0A485LCH4-F1
#
_cell.length_a   1.000
_cell.length_b   1.000
_cell.length_c   1.000
_cell.angle_alpha   90.00
_cell.angle_beta   90.00
_cell.angle_gamma   90.00
#
_symmetry.space_group_name_H-M   'P 1'
#
loop_
_entity.id
_entity.type
_entity.pdbx_description
1 polymer ?
#
loop_
_entity_poly.entity_id
_entity_poly.type
_entity_poly.pdbx_seq_one_letter_code
_entity_poly.pdbx_strand_id
1 'polypeptide(L)'
;MPPPNPAATEAAQVTLGYAGAFLFNIFMQVHGKITAVRQFRAAKAAGGAGKYNRYTSNLMLAADRSVGNFVEWQGTFLALFWTNALVAGGKEIWLGWVYVAARVLYPLLARAGAIKKQGVTPLIFFSTVPGYYVLLRYMYLIYHGVFPKASKAVLPSPPSAHHALHATE
;
A
#
# COMPACT_ATOMS: atom_id res chain seq x y z
N MET A 1 -3.68 28.51 -19.16
CA MET A 1 -3.69 27.07 -18.80
C MET A 1 -4.90 26.82 -17.93
N PRO A 2 -5.71 25.78 -18.19
CA PRO A 2 -6.74 25.36 -17.25
C PRO A 2 -6.09 24.89 -15.94
N PRO A 3 -6.77 25.03 -14.78
CA PRO A 3 -6.26 24.54 -13.51
C PRO A 3 -6.07 23.02 -13.57
N PRO A 4 -5.03 22.48 -12.89
CA PRO A 4 -4.80 21.04 -12.87
C PRO A 4 -5.98 20.30 -12.25
N ASN A 5 -6.29 19.11 -12.79
CA ASN A 5 -7.33 18.23 -12.25
C ASN A 5 -7.09 18.03 -10.73
N PRO A 6 -8.08 18.34 -9.86
CA PRO A 6 -7.93 18.19 -8.41
C PRO A 6 -7.47 16.78 -7.99
N ALA A 7 -8.00 15.73 -8.63
CA ALA A 7 -7.63 14.36 -8.33
C ALA A 7 -6.17 14.05 -8.72
N ALA A 8 -5.69 14.62 -9.84
CA ALA A 8 -4.30 14.48 -10.25
C ALA A 8 -3.35 15.23 -9.30
N THR A 9 -3.77 16.41 -8.82
CA THR A 9 -3.01 17.19 -7.83
C THR A 9 -2.88 16.42 -6.51
N GLU A 10 -3.98 15.87 -5.99
CA GLU A 10 -3.96 15.06 -4.77
C GLU A 10 -3.12 13.79 -4.96
N ALA A 11 -3.23 13.14 -6.12
CA ALA A 11 -2.43 11.95 -6.42
C ALA A 11 -0.92 12.25 -6.45
N ALA A 12 -0.53 13.40 -6.99
CA ALA A 12 0.85 13.85 -6.95
C ALA A 12 1.33 14.11 -5.52
N GLN A 13 0.51 14.75 -4.67
CA GLN A 13 0.83 14.99 -3.27
C GLN A 13 1.02 13.69 -2.48
N VAL A 14 0.13 12.71 -2.65
CA VAL A 14 0.29 11.37 -2.06
C VAL A 14 1.58 10.72 -2.53
N THR A 15 1.91 10.83 -3.83
CA THR A 15 3.14 10.23 -4.38
C THR A 15 4.40 10.86 -3.76
N LEU A 16 4.39 12.18 -3.53
CA LEU A 16 5.46 12.86 -2.79
C LEU A 16 5.53 12.39 -1.33
N GLY A 17 4.39 12.24 -0.67
CA GLY A 17 4.30 11.65 0.66
C GLY A 17 4.85 10.22 0.72
N TYR A 18 4.55 9.41 -0.30
CA TYR A 18 5.04 8.05 -0.46
C TYR A 18 6.55 8.00 -0.66
N ALA A 19 7.11 8.89 -1.50
CA ALA A 19 8.55 9.05 -1.63
C ALA A 19 9.20 9.46 -0.30
N GLY A 20 8.58 10.39 0.44
CA GLY A 20 9.01 10.76 1.79
C GLY A 20 9.01 9.56 2.75
N ALA A 21 7.97 8.73 2.73
CA ALA A 21 7.90 7.51 3.54
C ALA A 21 8.98 6.48 3.16
N PHE A 22 9.33 6.37 1.87
CA PHE A 22 10.44 5.55 1.41
C PHE A 22 11.77 6.04 1.99
N LEU A 23 12.06 7.35 1.85
CA LEU A 23 13.28 7.95 2.40
C LEU A 23 13.35 7.80 3.93
N PHE A 24 12.23 7.93 4.62
CA PHE A 24 12.14 7.65 6.05
C PHE A 24 12.48 6.19 6.40
N ASN A 25 12.01 5.22 5.61
CA ASN A 25 12.34 3.80 5.79
C ASN A 25 13.83 3.54 5.55
N ILE A 26 14.44 4.17 4.54
CA ILE A 26 15.89 4.12 4.31
C ILE A 26 16.65 4.71 5.50
N PHE A 27 16.25 5.88 5.99
CA PHE A 27 16.84 6.49 7.17
C PHE A 27 16.77 5.57 8.39
N MET A 28 15.59 5.00 8.68
CA MET A 28 15.41 4.05 9.78
C MET A 28 16.28 2.80 9.62
N GLN A 29 16.45 2.30 8.39
CA GLN A 29 17.33 1.18 8.12
C GLN A 29 18.80 1.52 8.40
N VAL A 30 19.28 2.65 7.89
CA VAL A 30 20.66 3.11 8.10
C VAL A 30 20.92 3.35 9.58
N HIS A 31 20.01 4.05 10.26
CA HIS A 31 20.08 4.29 11.70
C HIS A 31 20.14 2.96 12.49
N GLY A 32 19.28 2.00 12.16
CA GLY A 32 19.26 0.68 12.79
C GLY A 32 20.59 -0.07 12.59
N LYS A 33 21.13 -0.06 11.38
CA LYS A 33 22.43 -0.68 11.05
C LYS A 33 23.58 -0.05 11.82
N ILE A 34 23.68 1.28 11.82
CA ILE A 34 24.73 2.02 12.56
C ILE A 34 24.64 1.71 14.06
N THR A 35 23.44 1.76 14.62
CA THR A 35 23.21 1.50 16.05
C THR A 35 23.60 0.08 16.42
N ALA A 36 23.23 -0.93 15.62
CA ALA A 36 23.57 -2.32 15.86
C ALA A 36 25.09 -2.55 15.84
N VAL A 37 25.81 -1.92 14.91
CA VAL A 37 27.27 -2.01 14.83
C VAL A 37 27.93 -1.32 16.03
N ARG A 38 27.44 -0.14 16.44
CA ARG A 38 27.94 0.57 17.63
C ARG A 38 27.76 -0.26 18.91
N GLN A 39 26.57 -0.83 19.11
CA GLN A 39 26.28 -1.71 20.25
C GLN A 39 27.19 -2.94 20.28
N PHE A 40 27.42 -3.56 19.11
CA PHE A 40 28.34 -4.68 19.02
C PHE A 40 29.79 -4.29 19.37
N ARG A 41 30.29 -3.17 18.84
CA ARG A 41 31.64 -2.69 19.14
C ARG A 41 31.82 -2.40 20.63
N ALA A 42 30.83 -1.77 21.26
CA ALA A 42 30.85 -1.51 22.70
C ALA A 42 30.86 -2.81 23.52
N ALA A 43 30.01 -3.78 23.17
CA ALA A 43 29.97 -5.08 23.85
C ALA A 43 31.27 -5.87 23.67
N LYS A 44 31.91 -5.79 22.49
CA LYS A 44 33.23 -6.40 22.23
C LYS A 44 34.33 -5.74 23.06
N ALA A 45 34.33 -4.40 23.15
CA ALA A 45 35.29 -3.66 23.98
C ALA A 45 35.14 -3.99 25.47
N ALA A 46 33.92 -4.28 25.93
CA ALA A 46 33.64 -4.73 27.30
C ALA A 46 33.97 -6.22 27.56
N GLY A 47 34.60 -6.93 26.60
CA GLY A 47 34.94 -8.35 26.73
C GLY A 47 33.76 -9.33 26.63
N GLY A 48 32.54 -8.83 26.40
CA GLY A 48 31.31 -9.62 26.46
C GLY A 48 30.76 -10.13 25.13
N ALA A 49 31.37 -9.80 23.99
CA ALA A 49 30.82 -10.16 22.68
C ALA A 49 31.69 -11.15 21.90
N GLY A 50 31.08 -12.28 21.50
CA GLY A 50 31.61 -13.18 20.48
C GLY A 50 31.62 -12.57 19.06
N LYS A 51 31.70 -13.38 18.01
CA LYS A 51 31.71 -12.90 16.63
C LYS A 51 30.40 -12.16 16.30
N TYR A 52 30.49 -10.99 15.64
CA TYR A 52 29.30 -10.27 15.17
C TYR A 52 28.51 -11.15 14.21
N ASN A 53 27.24 -11.39 14.54
CA ASN A 53 26.33 -12.04 13.61
C ASN A 53 25.15 -11.11 13.32
N ARG A 54 25.18 -10.51 12.12
CA ARG A 54 24.14 -9.65 11.57
C ARG A 54 22.75 -10.27 11.66
N TYR A 55 22.63 -11.57 11.37
CA TYR A 55 21.37 -12.30 11.36
C TYR A 55 20.83 -12.57 12.78
N THR A 56 21.64 -12.30 13.79
CA THR A 56 21.27 -12.42 15.21
C THR A 56 20.98 -11.08 15.88
N SER A 57 20.94 -9.95 15.15
CA SER A 57 20.50 -8.69 15.73
C SER A 57 19.02 -8.45 15.42
N ASN A 58 18.18 -8.35 16.46
CA ASN A 58 16.78 -7.95 16.29
C ASN A 58 16.67 -6.58 15.59
N LEU A 59 17.61 -5.68 15.86
CA LEU A 59 17.65 -4.35 15.28
C LEU A 59 17.98 -4.39 13.78
N MET A 60 18.95 -5.22 13.37
CA MET A 60 19.23 -5.41 11.94
C MET A 60 18.08 -6.11 11.22
N LEU A 61 17.47 -7.11 11.85
CA LEU A 61 16.33 -7.82 11.28
C LEU A 61 15.16 -6.86 11.05
N ALA A 62 14.81 -6.03 12.04
CA ALA A 62 13.77 -5.02 11.90
C ALA A 62 14.09 -4.00 10.79
N ALA A 63 15.34 -3.52 10.74
CA ALA A 63 15.80 -2.56 9.73
C ALA A 63 15.74 -3.13 8.30
N ASP A 64 16.20 -4.35 8.09
CA ASP A 64 16.19 -5.00 6.77
C ASP A 64 14.75 -5.36 6.34
N ARG A 65 13.91 -5.86 7.26
CA ARG A 65 12.50 -6.19 6.98
C ARG A 65 11.65 -4.98 6.65
N SER A 66 11.93 -3.82 7.26
CA SER A 66 11.14 -2.60 7.00
C SER A 66 11.24 -2.14 5.55
N VAL A 67 12.46 -2.02 5.01
CA VAL A 67 12.67 -1.62 3.62
C VAL A 67 12.25 -2.74 2.66
N GLY A 68 12.55 -4.00 2.98
CA GLY A 68 12.11 -5.14 2.16
C GLY A 68 10.60 -5.14 1.98
N ASN A 69 9.84 -5.02 3.08
CA ASN A 69 8.38 -4.96 3.03
C ASN A 69 7.87 -3.74 2.25
N PHE A 70 8.53 -2.58 2.35
CA PHE A 70 8.13 -1.41 1.57
C PHE A 70 8.27 -1.68 0.05
N VAL A 71 9.42 -2.20 -0.37
CA VAL A 71 9.73 -2.46 -1.79
C VAL A 71 8.87 -3.59 -2.37
N GLU A 72 8.63 -4.66 -1.62
CA GLU A 72 7.76 -5.78 -2.02
C GLU A 72 6.38 -5.31 -2.47
N TRP A 73 5.81 -4.32 -1.77
CA TRP A 73 4.45 -3.83 -2.02
C TRP A 73 4.40 -2.55 -2.86
N GLN A 74 5.56 -2.00 -3.23
CA GLN A 74 5.65 -0.75 -3.98
C GLN A 74 4.98 -0.85 -5.35
N GLY A 75 5.32 -1.90 -6.11
CA GLY A 75 4.76 -2.10 -7.45
C GLY A 75 3.23 -2.22 -7.40
N THR A 76 2.71 -3.04 -6.49
CA THR A 76 1.27 -3.23 -6.31
C THR A 76 0.56 -1.94 -5.93
N PHE A 77 1.08 -1.20 -4.95
CA PHE A 77 0.46 0.06 -4.53
C PHE A 77 0.47 1.11 -5.64
N LEU A 78 1.63 1.37 -6.25
CA LEU A 78 1.73 2.40 -7.28
C LEU A 78 0.88 2.07 -8.51
N ALA A 79 0.84 0.80 -8.93
CA ALA A 79 -0.01 0.36 -10.02
C ALA A 79 -1.50 0.59 -9.70
N LEU A 80 -1.98 0.14 -8.55
CA LEU A 80 -3.38 0.30 -8.15
C LEU A 80 -3.74 1.78 -7.95
N PHE A 81 -2.88 2.53 -7.26
CA PHE A 81 -3.13 3.93 -6.94
C PHE A 81 -3.27 4.78 -8.22
N TRP A 82 -2.31 4.68 -9.14
CA TRP A 82 -2.35 5.45 -10.38
C TRP A 82 -3.41 4.96 -11.36
N THR A 83 -3.69 3.65 -11.41
CA THR A 83 -4.82 3.14 -12.19
C THR A 83 -6.13 3.70 -11.66
N ASN A 84 -6.31 3.75 -10.35
CA ASN A 84 -7.49 4.38 -9.75
C ASN A 84 -7.56 5.88 -10.06
N ALA A 85 -6.44 6.60 -9.91
CA ALA A 85 -6.36 8.04 -10.13
C ALA A 85 -6.64 8.47 -11.57
N LEU A 86 -6.15 7.73 -12.56
CA LEU A 86 -6.19 8.13 -13.97
C LEU A 86 -7.26 7.41 -14.79
N VAL A 87 -7.62 6.17 -14.41
CA VAL A 87 -8.48 5.29 -15.23
C VAL A 87 -9.83 5.03 -14.55
N ALA A 88 -9.85 4.75 -13.24
CA ALA A 88 -11.08 4.36 -12.53
C ALA A 88 -11.90 5.55 -11.99
N GLY A 89 -11.63 6.77 -12.46
CA GLY A 89 -12.38 7.97 -12.09
C GLY A 89 -11.90 8.67 -10.82
N GLY A 90 -10.72 8.32 -10.28
CA GLY A 90 -10.05 9.10 -9.25
C GLY A 90 -10.77 9.15 -7.90
N LYS A 91 -11.46 8.07 -7.51
CA LYS A 91 -12.22 8.01 -6.25
C LYS A 91 -11.30 7.70 -5.08
N GLU A 92 -11.54 8.34 -3.93
CA GLU A 92 -10.86 8.02 -2.66
C GLU A 92 -9.32 8.10 -2.72
N ILE A 93 -8.78 9.11 -3.42
CA ILE A 93 -7.33 9.35 -3.50
C ILE A 93 -6.71 9.53 -2.11
N TRP A 94 -7.44 10.14 -1.18
CA TRP A 94 -7.04 10.31 0.22
C TRP A 94 -6.62 9.02 0.93
N LEU A 95 -7.12 7.84 0.51
CA LEU A 95 -6.69 6.54 1.06
C LEU A 95 -5.19 6.27 0.82
N GLY A 96 -4.59 6.94 -0.17
CA GLY A 96 -3.16 6.93 -0.39
C GLY A 96 -2.39 7.47 0.81
N TRP A 97 -2.91 8.49 1.50
CA TRP A 97 -2.32 8.98 2.75
C TRP A 97 -2.39 7.97 3.89
N VAL A 98 -3.48 7.18 3.97
CA VAL A 98 -3.58 6.07 4.93
C VAL A 98 -2.49 5.04 4.66
N TYR A 99 -2.25 4.71 3.38
CA TYR A 99 -1.17 3.81 3.01
C TYR A 99 0.21 4.38 3.34
N VAL A 100 0.46 5.66 3.06
CA VAL A 100 1.70 6.36 3.43
C VAL A 100 1.92 6.31 4.95
N ALA A 101 0.90 6.63 5.75
CA ALA A 101 0.97 6.58 7.21
C ALA A 101 1.27 5.16 7.70
N ALA A 102 0.62 4.14 7.13
CA ALA A 102 0.90 2.74 7.43
C ALA A 102 2.37 2.37 7.15
N ARG A 103 2.94 2.89 6.05
CA ARG A 103 4.34 2.66 5.66
C ARG A 103 5.36 3.38 6.53
N VAL A 104 5.01 4.53 7.12
CA VAL A 104 5.81 5.21 8.15
C VAL A 104 5.71 4.47 9.48
N LEU A 105 4.53 3.97 9.83
CA LEU A 105 4.30 3.26 11.09
C LEU A 105 5.03 1.90 11.14
N TYR A 106 5.15 1.20 10.01
CA TYR A 106 5.80 -0.11 9.93
C TYR A 106 7.21 -0.17 10.57
N PRO A 107 8.20 0.63 10.15
CA PRO A 107 9.55 0.60 10.73
C PRO A 107 9.58 1.02 12.20
N LEU A 108 8.65 1.87 12.65
CA LEU A 108 8.54 2.26 14.05
C LEU A 108 8.11 1.06 14.91
N LEU A 109 7.06 0.35 14.47
CA LEU A 109 6.57 -0.85 15.15
C LEU A 109 7.59 -1.99 15.08
N ALA A 110 8.22 -2.20 13.92
CA ALA A 110 9.29 -3.19 13.76
C ALA A 110 10.41 -2.98 14.77
N ARG A 111 10.86 -1.73 14.94
CA ARG A 111 11.87 -1.36 15.95
C ARG A 111 11.36 -1.46 17.39
N ALA A 112 10.09 -1.18 17.64
CA ALA A 112 9.44 -1.36 18.94
C ALA A 112 9.26 -2.84 19.34
N GLY A 113 9.65 -3.78 18.48
CA GLY A 113 9.61 -5.21 18.74
C GLY A 113 8.44 -5.94 18.10
N ALA A 114 7.78 -5.34 17.10
CA ALA A 114 6.85 -6.07 16.24
C ALA A 114 7.56 -7.13 15.39
N ILE A 115 8.86 -6.96 15.13
CA ILE A 115 9.69 -7.91 14.40
C ILE A 115 10.88 -8.30 15.28
N LYS A 116 10.96 -9.59 15.63
CA LYS A 116 12.05 -10.18 16.42
C LYS A 116 12.48 -11.49 15.77
N LYS A 117 13.60 -12.07 16.22
CA LYS A 117 14.01 -13.41 15.76
C LYS A 117 12.97 -14.48 15.99
N GLN A 118 12.27 -14.41 17.12
CA GLN A 118 11.23 -15.36 17.50
C GLN A 118 10.00 -15.30 16.58
N GLY A 119 9.93 -14.29 15.71
CA GLY A 119 8.86 -14.09 14.76
C GLY A 119 8.30 -12.68 14.81
N VAL A 120 7.17 -12.54 14.12
CA VAL A 120 6.41 -11.30 14.03
C VAL A 120 5.33 -11.33 15.11
N THR A 121 5.14 -10.21 15.80
CA THR A 121 4.08 -10.09 16.82
C THR A 121 2.82 -9.45 16.22
N PRO A 122 1.63 -9.63 16.85
CA PRO A 122 0.39 -9.01 16.38
C PRO A 122 0.44 -7.49 16.29
N LEU A 123 1.40 -6.84 16.97
CA LEU A 123 1.62 -5.40 16.87
C LEU A 123 1.84 -4.94 15.43
N ILE A 124 2.39 -5.78 14.55
CA ILE A 124 2.61 -5.41 13.14
C ILE A 124 1.29 -5.12 12.41
N PHE A 125 0.17 -5.69 12.87
CA PHE A 125 -1.12 -5.57 12.21
C PHE A 125 -1.68 -4.14 12.23
N PHE A 126 -1.27 -3.31 13.19
CA PHE A 126 -1.62 -1.88 13.21
C PHE A 126 -1.08 -1.12 11.99
N SER A 127 -0.03 -1.62 11.34
CA SER A 127 0.47 -1.07 10.09
C SER A 127 -0.03 -1.86 8.88
N THR A 128 -0.02 -3.19 8.92
CA THR A 128 -0.32 -3.99 7.73
C THR A 128 -1.81 -4.05 7.38
N VAL A 129 -2.71 -4.10 8.36
CA VAL A 129 -4.16 -4.20 8.10
C VAL A 129 -4.69 -2.95 7.38
N PRO A 130 -4.40 -1.71 7.83
CA PRO A 130 -4.78 -0.51 7.08
C PRO A 130 -4.17 -0.49 5.68
N GLY A 131 -2.91 -0.91 5.53
CA GLY A 131 -2.25 -0.99 4.22
C GLY A 131 -2.95 -1.95 3.26
N TYR A 132 -3.31 -3.14 3.72
CA TYR A 132 -4.04 -4.13 2.91
C TYR A 132 -5.46 -3.69 2.59
N TYR A 133 -6.14 -3.01 3.52
CA TYR A 133 -7.44 -2.42 3.25
C TYR A 133 -7.38 -1.45 2.07
N VAL A 134 -6.38 -0.55 2.02
CA VAL A 134 -6.23 0.40 0.91
C VAL A 134 -6.03 -0.33 -0.42
N LEU A 135 -5.17 -1.36 -0.46
CA LEU A 135 -4.94 -2.13 -1.68
C LEU A 135 -6.22 -2.80 -2.19
N LEU A 136 -6.95 -3.50 -1.31
CA LEU A 136 -8.21 -4.14 -1.65
C LEU A 136 -9.27 -3.13 -2.08
N ARG A 137 -9.31 -1.96 -1.44
CA ARG A 137 -10.25 -0.89 -1.80
C ARG A 137 -9.95 -0.35 -3.19
N TYR A 138 -8.69 -0.12 -3.55
CA TYR A 138 -8.35 0.29 -4.91
C TYR A 138 -8.64 -0.79 -5.95
N MET A 139 -8.37 -2.06 -5.66
CA MET A 139 -8.79 -3.15 -6.54
C MET A 139 -10.30 -3.13 -6.80
N TYR A 140 -11.10 -2.95 -5.74
CA TYR A 140 -12.56 -2.86 -5.84
C TYR A 140 -13.01 -1.66 -6.68
N LEU A 141 -12.44 -0.47 -6.44
CA LEU A 141 -12.78 0.75 -7.18
C LEU A 141 -12.42 0.63 -8.66
N ILE A 142 -11.26 0.05 -8.98
CA ILE A 142 -10.83 -0.20 -10.36
C ILE A 142 -11.79 -1.18 -11.03
N TYR A 143 -12.12 -2.30 -10.39
CA TYR A 143 -13.03 -3.30 -10.94
C TYR A 143 -14.37 -2.68 -11.32
N HIS A 144 -14.97 -1.88 -10.44
CA HIS A 144 -16.25 -1.23 -10.71
C HIS A 144 -16.17 -0.02 -11.66
N GLY A 145 -15.04 0.66 -11.70
CA GLY A 145 -14.82 1.80 -12.61
C GLY A 145 -14.57 1.36 -14.05
N VAL A 146 -13.85 0.25 -14.25
CA VAL A 146 -13.46 -0.26 -15.57
C VAL A 146 -14.49 -1.24 -16.14
N PHE A 147 -15.11 -2.06 -15.29
CA PHE A 147 -16.15 -3.01 -15.69
C PHE A 147 -17.50 -2.60 -15.09
N PRO A 148 -18.11 -1.50 -15.57
CA PRO A 148 -19.47 -1.17 -15.18
C PRO A 148 -20.36 -2.37 -15.52
N LYS A 149 -21.18 -2.80 -14.56
CA LYS A 149 -22.17 -3.87 -14.77
C LYS A 149 -22.87 -3.59 -16.11
N ALA A 150 -22.78 -4.52 -17.06
CA ALA A 150 -23.55 -4.45 -18.29
C ALA A 150 -24.99 -4.12 -17.91
N SER A 151 -25.42 -2.91 -18.24
CA SER A 151 -26.79 -2.47 -18.04
C SER A 151 -27.68 -3.48 -18.74
N LYS A 152 -28.61 -4.08 -17.97
CA LYS A 152 -29.65 -5.01 -18.40
C LYS A 152 -29.86 -4.93 -19.91
N ALA A 153 -29.48 -5.99 -20.62
CA ALA A 153 -29.76 -6.13 -22.03
C ALA A 153 -31.21 -5.70 -22.27
N VAL A 154 -31.38 -4.68 -23.10
CA VAL A 154 -32.67 -4.21 -23.60
C VAL A 154 -33.32 -5.45 -24.22
N LEU A 155 -34.28 -6.06 -23.52
CA LEU A 155 -35.19 -6.97 -24.17
C LEU A 155 -35.94 -6.13 -25.21
N PRO A 156 -35.92 -6.51 -26.51
CA PRO A 156 -36.73 -5.81 -27.49
C PRO A 156 -38.17 -5.82 -27.02
N SER A 157 -38.82 -4.66 -27.04
CA SER A 157 -40.24 -4.53 -26.75
C SER A 157 -41.01 -5.51 -27.63
N PRO A 158 -41.97 -6.29 -27.08
CA PRO A 158 -42.81 -7.13 -27.91
C PRO A 158 -43.55 -6.25 -28.92
N PRO A 159 -43.73 -6.71 -30.18
CA PRO A 159 -44.44 -5.94 -31.19
C PRO A 159 -45.83 -5.57 -30.69
N SER A 160 -46.19 -4.30 -30.83
CA SER A 160 -47.51 -3.78 -30.46
C SER A 160 -48.61 -4.58 -31.17
N ALA A 161 -49.52 -5.16 -30.39
CA ALA A 161 -50.65 -5.98 -30.82
C ALA A 161 -51.75 -5.17 -31.55
N HIS A 162 -51.40 -4.21 -32.40
CA HIS A 162 -52.34 -3.37 -33.15
C HIS A 162 -52.47 -3.72 -34.64
N HIS A 163 -51.77 -4.74 -35.15
CA HIS A 163 -51.84 -5.14 -36.56
C HIS A 163 -52.51 -6.51 -36.83
N ALA A 164 -53.11 -7.15 -35.82
CA ALA A 164 -53.72 -8.48 -35.97
C ALA A 164 -55.27 -8.46 -36.12
N LEU A 165 -55.84 -7.44 -36.74
CA LEU A 165 -57.31 -7.30 -36.89
C LEU A 165 -57.82 -7.14 -38.33
N HIS A 166 -56.98 -7.32 -39.35
CA HIS A 166 -57.41 -7.21 -40.77
C HIS A 166 -56.95 -8.37 -41.65
N ALA A 167 -57.11 -9.62 -41.19
CA ALA A 167 -56.86 -10.78 -42.04
C ALA A 167 -57.74 -11.98 -41.64
N THR A 168 -59.06 -11.79 -41.66
CA THR A 168 -60.03 -12.88 -41.86
C THR A 168 -61.28 -12.29 -42.50
N GLU A 169 -61.33 -12.30 -43.83
CA GLU A 169 -62.55 -12.42 -44.61
C GLU A 169 -62.57 -13.80 -45.25
#